data_AF-A0ABD7K257-F1
#
_entry.id   AF-A0ABD7K257-F1
#
_cell.length_a   1.000
_cell.length_b   1.000
_cell.length_c   1.000
_cell.angle_alpha   90.00
_cell.angle_beta   90.00
_cell.angle_gamma   90.00
#
_symmetry.space_group_name_H-M   'P 1'
#
loop_
_entity.id
_entity.type
_entity.pdbx_description
1 polymer ?
#
loop_
_entity_poly.entity_id
_entity_poly.type
_entity_poly.pdbx_seq_one_letter_code
_entity_poly.pdbx_strand_id
1 'polypeptide(L)'
;MTDYTQQLAGFLAGLRYQDLPPAVLARIEELFLDWLGSALAGKGQHPIPLFERYAERMGPADGSAQILTSRRRSSPYFAALVNGAASHVVEQDDLHNSSVLHPAAVVFPAALAAAQDLGRSGAELLLAAVAGYEAGIRIGEFLGRSHYRVFHTTATVGTLAAAVAVGKLMDFDRERFVNLLGSAGTQAAGLWEFLRDAADSKQLHTAKAAADGLLAAYLSADGLSGARHILEGEQGMAAGMSSDADPERLVDRLGSRWALLETSFKFHASCRHTHPAADALLALMQREGLDHAQIAAVTARVHQGAIDVLGRVLEPQTVHQAKFSMGTVLGLIAVYGKAGLGEFHLHALNDPRVAAFRARVEMRLDPEVDAAYPRRWLGRVEVLDREGRRHTAAIDEPKGDPGNTLSRDELAEKFRRLLAFSGAATDAEAETLIQRAWGLRQAPSVTALI
;
A
#
# COMPACT_ATOMS: atom_id res chain seq x y z
N MET A 1 -13.30 32.16 3.06
CA MET A 1 -13.13 30.71 2.84
C MET A 1 -11.90 30.27 3.60
N THR A 2 -11.98 29.21 4.38
CA THR A 2 -10.83 28.59 5.02
C THR A 2 -9.98 27.93 3.94
N ASP A 3 -8.69 28.29 3.85
CA ASP A 3 -7.78 27.78 2.83
C ASP A 3 -7.08 26.52 3.35
N TYR A 4 -7.72 25.36 3.18
CA TYR A 4 -7.26 24.07 3.72
C TYR A 4 -6.00 23.57 3.01
N THR A 5 -5.93 23.68 1.68
CA THR A 5 -4.72 23.36 0.91
C THR A 5 -3.51 24.15 1.43
N GLN A 6 -3.67 25.45 1.70
CA GLN A 6 -2.55 26.26 2.17
C GLN A 6 -2.16 26.02 3.63
N GLN A 7 -3.10 25.63 4.49
CA GLN A 7 -2.76 25.19 5.85
C GLN A 7 -1.97 23.89 5.84
N LEU A 8 -2.39 22.90 5.04
CA LEU A 8 -1.65 21.66 4.86
C LEU A 8 -0.25 21.94 4.28
N ALA A 9 -0.14 22.75 3.23
CA ALA A 9 1.15 23.15 2.66
C ALA A 9 2.05 23.87 3.68
N GLY A 10 1.46 24.70 4.56
CA GLY A 10 2.19 25.38 5.63
C GLY A 10 2.76 24.42 6.67
N PHE A 11 1.96 23.43 7.09
CA PHE A 11 2.43 22.35 7.98
C PHE A 11 3.55 21.53 7.32
N LEU A 12 3.36 21.12 6.06
CA LEU A 12 4.34 20.33 5.32
C LEU A 12 5.65 21.08 5.14
N ALA A 13 5.63 22.38 4.84
CA ALA A 13 6.82 23.21 4.76
C ALA A 13 7.54 23.29 6.13
N GLY A 14 6.79 23.59 7.19
CA GLY A 14 7.34 23.81 8.54
C GLY A 14 7.79 22.55 9.28
N LEU A 15 7.42 21.35 8.82
CA LEU A 15 7.74 20.09 9.49
C LEU A 15 9.25 19.79 9.49
N ARG A 16 9.88 19.57 10.65
CA ARG A 16 11.31 19.22 10.73
C ARG A 16 11.51 17.88 11.40
N TYR A 17 12.67 17.27 11.18
CA TYR A 17 13.01 15.95 11.70
C TYR A 17 12.89 15.88 13.24
N GLN A 18 13.33 16.93 13.94
CA GLN A 18 13.25 17.03 15.41
C GLN A 18 11.82 17.15 15.95
N ASP A 19 10.85 17.49 15.09
CA ASP A 19 9.45 17.61 15.50
C ASP A 19 8.74 16.24 15.46
N LEU A 20 9.40 15.19 14.92
CA LEU A 20 8.84 13.85 14.79
C LEU A 20 8.88 13.10 16.14
N PRO A 21 7.72 12.66 16.66
CA PRO A 21 7.70 11.82 17.85
C PRO A 21 8.45 10.50 17.64
N PRO A 22 9.04 9.90 18.71
CA PRO A 22 9.75 8.63 18.60
C PRO A 22 8.93 7.50 17.97
N ALA A 23 7.62 7.44 18.24
CA ALA A 23 6.72 6.45 17.66
C ALA A 23 6.55 6.63 16.14
N VAL A 24 6.53 7.87 15.65
CA VAL A 24 6.45 8.20 14.21
C VAL A 24 7.71 7.74 13.50
N LEU A 25 8.88 8.04 14.08
CA LEU A 25 10.16 7.60 13.55
C LEU A 25 10.29 6.07 13.51
N ALA A 26 9.89 5.38 14.58
CA ALA A 26 9.90 3.93 14.61
C ALA A 26 8.98 3.32 13.54
N ARG A 27 7.75 3.86 13.41
CA ARG A 27 6.78 3.35 12.43
C ARG A 27 7.23 3.57 10.98
N ILE A 28 7.81 4.72 10.65
CA ILE A 28 8.26 4.96 9.27
C ILE A 28 9.45 4.06 8.88
N GLU A 29 10.31 3.68 9.82
CA GLU A 29 11.36 2.68 9.58
C GLU A 29 10.75 1.30 9.32
N GLU A 30 9.78 0.88 10.15
CA GLU A 30 9.06 -0.39 9.98
C GLU A 30 8.40 -0.46 8.60
N LEU A 31 7.71 0.61 8.19
CA LEU A 31 7.12 0.77 6.86
C LEU A 31 8.17 0.74 5.74
N PHE A 32 9.36 1.31 5.98
CA PHE A 32 10.44 1.28 5.00
C PHE A 32 10.94 -0.15 4.74
N LEU A 33 11.16 -0.96 5.79
CA LEU A 33 11.58 -2.36 5.60
C LEU A 33 10.48 -3.18 4.90
N ASP A 34 9.24 -3.01 5.34
CA ASP A 34 8.08 -3.70 4.75
C ASP A 34 7.98 -3.43 3.24
N TRP A 35 8.05 -2.15 2.88
CA TRP A 35 8.07 -1.69 1.50
C TRP A 35 9.23 -2.27 0.69
N LEU A 36 10.45 -2.18 1.23
CA LEU A 36 11.65 -2.64 0.54
C LEU A 36 11.53 -4.14 0.18
N GLY A 37 11.01 -4.94 1.12
CA GLY A 37 10.72 -6.35 0.88
C GLY A 37 9.69 -6.53 -0.23
N SER A 38 8.59 -5.77 -0.22
CA SER A 38 7.53 -5.84 -1.24
C SER A 38 8.06 -5.48 -2.64
N ALA A 39 8.84 -4.41 -2.75
CA ALA A 39 9.44 -3.97 -4.01
C ALA A 39 10.43 -5.00 -4.57
N LEU A 40 11.32 -5.55 -3.73
CA LEU A 40 12.29 -6.58 -4.16
C LEU A 40 11.62 -7.91 -4.50
N ALA A 41 10.50 -8.25 -3.85
CA ALA A 41 9.69 -9.42 -4.22
C ALA A 41 9.09 -9.32 -5.63
N GLY A 42 9.00 -8.11 -6.19
CA GLY A 42 8.58 -7.88 -7.57
C GLY A 42 9.60 -8.32 -8.64
N LYS A 43 10.84 -8.66 -8.26
CA LYS A 43 11.87 -9.12 -9.21
C LYS A 43 11.39 -10.33 -10.01
N GLY A 44 11.45 -10.21 -11.34
CA GLY A 44 11.05 -11.25 -12.29
C GLY A 44 9.55 -11.53 -12.34
N GLN A 45 8.73 -10.89 -11.49
CA GLN A 45 7.28 -11.08 -11.48
C GLN A 45 6.65 -10.27 -12.61
N HIS A 46 5.80 -10.91 -13.41
CA HIS A 46 5.00 -10.20 -14.41
C HIS A 46 4.04 -9.21 -13.73
N PRO A 47 3.88 -7.95 -14.22
CA PRO A 47 4.43 -7.38 -15.45
C PRO A 47 5.74 -6.57 -15.27
N ILE A 48 6.48 -6.69 -14.17
CA ILE A 48 7.65 -5.83 -13.85
C ILE A 48 8.72 -5.82 -14.94
N PRO A 49 9.09 -6.96 -15.57
CA PRO A 49 10.02 -6.95 -16.70
C PRO A 49 9.57 -6.09 -17.89
N LEU A 50 8.27 -5.80 -18.05
CA LEU A 50 7.77 -4.88 -19.09
C LEU A 50 8.17 -3.43 -18.77
N PHE A 51 8.02 -3.03 -17.49
CA PHE A 51 8.39 -1.69 -17.01
C PHE A 51 9.91 -1.48 -17.07
N GLU A 52 10.70 -2.50 -16.71
CA GLU A 52 12.16 -2.47 -16.84
C GLU A 52 12.58 -2.24 -18.29
N ARG A 53 12.05 -3.02 -19.25
CA ARG A 53 12.36 -2.82 -20.68
C ARG A 53 11.89 -1.47 -21.21
N TYR A 54 10.77 -0.94 -20.71
CA TYR A 54 10.33 0.41 -21.06
C TYR A 54 11.31 1.48 -20.55
N ALA A 55 11.77 1.35 -19.31
CA ALA A 55 12.79 2.23 -18.73
C ALA A 55 14.12 2.16 -19.49
N GLU A 56 14.54 0.97 -19.93
CA GLU A 56 15.74 0.80 -20.76
C GLU A 56 15.61 1.46 -22.14
N ARG A 57 14.41 1.41 -22.72
CA ARG A 57 14.15 1.96 -24.06
C ARG A 57 14.01 3.47 -24.06
N MET A 58 13.36 4.02 -23.05
CA MET A 58 12.97 5.44 -23.00
C MET A 58 13.81 6.27 -22.04
N GLY A 59 14.45 5.64 -21.06
CA GLY A 59 15.33 6.27 -20.09
C GLY A 59 16.80 6.25 -20.51
N PRO A 60 17.66 6.93 -19.73
CA PRO A 60 19.09 6.90 -19.96
C PRO A 60 19.67 5.52 -19.62
N ALA A 61 20.80 5.18 -20.23
CA ALA A 61 21.50 3.92 -20.02
C ALA A 61 22.06 3.77 -18.58
N ASP A 62 22.33 4.89 -17.91
CA ASP A 62 22.82 5.00 -16.53
C ASP A 62 22.24 6.28 -15.89
N GLY A 63 22.36 6.43 -14.57
CA GLY A 63 21.92 7.62 -13.85
C GLY A 63 22.15 7.55 -12.34
N SER A 64 21.58 8.48 -11.60
CA SER A 64 21.82 8.64 -10.16
C SER A 64 21.05 7.62 -9.31
N ALA A 65 19.88 7.17 -9.76
CA ALA A 65 18.93 6.37 -8.98
C ALA A 65 18.88 4.91 -9.44
N GLN A 66 18.57 3.99 -8.51
CA GLN A 66 18.56 2.56 -8.76
C GLN A 66 17.14 2.01 -8.99
N ILE A 67 17.00 1.13 -9.98
CA ILE A 67 15.85 0.23 -10.14
C ILE A 67 16.13 -1.01 -9.27
N LEU A 68 15.37 -1.20 -8.18
CA LEU A 68 15.72 -2.17 -7.14
C LEU A 68 15.72 -3.61 -7.65
N THR A 69 14.74 -3.95 -8.50
CA THR A 69 14.51 -5.32 -9.00
C THR A 69 15.62 -5.81 -9.92
N SER A 70 16.14 -4.93 -10.79
CA SER A 70 17.22 -5.24 -11.74
C SER A 70 18.61 -4.84 -11.22
N ARG A 71 18.68 -4.08 -10.13
CA ARG A 71 19.89 -3.41 -9.59
C ARG A 71 20.58 -2.46 -10.58
N ARG A 72 19.96 -2.17 -11.73
CA ARG A 72 20.44 -1.19 -12.70
C ARG A 72 20.21 0.22 -12.20
N ARG A 73 20.97 1.18 -12.74
CA ARG A 73 20.78 2.61 -12.50
C ARG A 73 20.13 3.27 -13.71
N SER A 74 19.37 4.34 -13.44
CA SER A 74 18.72 5.18 -14.44
C SER A 74 18.46 6.57 -13.86
N SER A 75 17.74 7.42 -14.59
CA SER A 75 17.22 8.68 -14.04
C SER A 75 16.29 8.41 -12.85
N PRO A 76 16.14 9.36 -11.91
CA PRO A 76 15.22 9.23 -10.79
C PRO A 76 13.76 8.98 -11.22
N TYR A 77 13.33 9.57 -12.34
CA TYR A 77 11.99 9.34 -12.90
C TYR A 77 11.73 7.87 -13.24
N PHE A 78 12.61 7.24 -14.02
CA PHE A 78 12.46 5.85 -14.42
C PHE A 78 12.71 4.86 -13.27
N ALA A 79 13.61 5.20 -12.33
CA ALA A 79 13.78 4.42 -11.10
C ALA A 79 12.49 4.42 -10.26
N ALA A 80 11.89 5.59 -10.01
CA ALA A 80 10.63 5.71 -9.29
C ALA A 80 9.48 4.96 -10.00
N LEU A 81 9.42 5.05 -11.33
CA LEU A 81 8.40 4.37 -12.14
C LEU A 81 8.46 2.84 -11.98
N VAL A 82 9.63 2.23 -12.14
CA VAL A 82 9.76 0.77 -12.04
C VAL A 82 9.62 0.30 -10.60
N ASN A 83 10.23 1.02 -9.65
CA ASN A 83 10.14 0.68 -8.23
C ASN A 83 8.69 0.79 -7.74
N GLY A 84 7.94 1.80 -8.19
CA GLY A 84 6.51 1.94 -7.91
C GLY A 84 5.68 0.79 -8.46
N ALA A 85 5.94 0.36 -9.71
CA ALA A 85 5.29 -0.83 -10.29
C ALA A 85 5.57 -2.08 -9.43
N ALA A 86 6.84 -2.30 -9.08
CA ALA A 86 7.29 -3.47 -8.33
C ALA A 86 6.72 -3.51 -6.90
N SER A 87 6.58 -2.36 -6.26
CA SER A 87 6.12 -2.24 -4.87
C SER A 87 4.75 -2.87 -4.60
N HIS A 88 3.89 -2.94 -5.62
CA HIS A 88 2.48 -3.32 -5.49
C HIS A 88 2.13 -4.66 -6.17
N VAL A 89 3.07 -5.29 -6.89
CA VAL A 89 2.77 -6.49 -7.71
C VAL A 89 2.51 -7.75 -6.88
N VAL A 90 3.14 -7.87 -5.72
CA VAL A 90 2.99 -9.05 -4.86
C VAL A 90 1.87 -8.92 -3.81
N GLU A 91 1.18 -7.78 -3.75
CA GLU A 91 0.09 -7.49 -2.78
C GLU A 91 0.54 -7.65 -1.31
N GLN A 92 1.74 -7.16 -0.98
CA GLN A 92 2.35 -7.28 0.35
C GLN A 92 2.79 -5.94 0.94
N ASP A 93 2.49 -4.85 0.26
CA ASP A 93 2.64 -3.48 0.71
C ASP A 93 1.60 -3.08 1.78
N ASP A 94 1.87 -1.96 2.45
CA ASP A 94 1.05 -1.39 3.51
C ASP A 94 -0.34 -0.95 3.03
N LEU A 95 -1.24 -0.61 3.95
CA LEU A 95 -2.53 0.01 3.65
C LEU A 95 -2.96 0.92 4.79
N HIS A 96 -3.37 2.14 4.48
CA HIS A 96 -4.10 2.98 5.42
C HIS A 96 -5.62 2.78 5.25
N ASN A 97 -6.27 2.29 6.31
CA ASN A 97 -7.63 1.79 6.25
C ASN A 97 -8.66 2.87 5.87
N SER A 98 -8.64 4.03 6.54
CA SER A 98 -9.62 5.10 6.37
C SER A 98 -9.58 5.76 4.98
N SER A 99 -8.38 5.97 4.44
CA SER A 99 -8.18 6.56 3.09
C SER A 99 -8.18 5.53 1.96
N VAL A 100 -8.08 4.24 2.28
CA VAL A 100 -7.93 3.15 1.30
C VAL A 100 -6.77 3.41 0.34
N LEU A 101 -5.66 3.90 0.89
CA LEU A 101 -4.41 4.24 0.20
C LEU A 101 -3.34 3.21 0.55
N HIS A 102 -2.47 2.88 -0.40
CA HIS A 102 -1.22 2.16 -0.18
C HIS A 102 -0.01 3.14 -0.26
N PRO A 103 0.32 3.88 0.82
CA PRO A 103 1.28 4.99 0.72
C PRO A 103 2.70 4.50 0.43
N ALA A 104 3.13 3.37 1.00
CA ALA A 104 4.47 2.83 0.78
C ALA A 104 4.79 2.65 -0.71
N ALA A 105 3.82 2.15 -1.47
CA ALA A 105 4.00 1.79 -2.88
C ALA A 105 4.22 2.98 -3.82
N VAL A 106 4.06 4.22 -3.32
CA VAL A 106 4.20 5.46 -4.11
C VAL A 106 5.15 6.46 -3.45
N VAL A 107 5.14 6.59 -2.12
CA VAL A 107 5.99 7.53 -1.39
C VAL A 107 7.45 7.10 -1.41
N PHE A 108 7.76 5.88 -0.97
CA PHE A 108 9.14 5.41 -0.90
C PHE A 108 9.84 5.27 -2.26
N PRO A 109 9.22 4.78 -3.36
CA PRO A 109 9.93 4.70 -4.64
C PRO A 109 10.29 6.09 -5.18
N ALA A 110 9.42 7.09 -5.04
CA ALA A 110 9.70 8.46 -5.44
C ALA A 110 10.74 9.12 -4.52
N ALA A 111 10.56 9.00 -3.20
CA ALA A 111 11.45 9.60 -2.21
C ALA A 111 12.86 8.99 -2.26
N LEU A 112 12.99 7.66 -2.38
CA LEU A 112 14.30 7.01 -2.49
C LEU A 112 15.03 7.44 -3.78
N ALA A 113 14.34 7.45 -4.92
CA ALA A 113 14.94 7.86 -6.18
C ALA A 113 15.42 9.32 -6.15
N ALA A 114 14.61 10.24 -5.63
CA ALA A 114 14.99 11.64 -5.45
C ALA A 114 16.09 11.81 -4.39
N ALA A 115 16.06 11.05 -3.29
CA ALA A 115 17.10 11.12 -2.26
C ALA A 115 18.46 10.61 -2.78
N GLN A 116 18.47 9.58 -3.64
CA GLN A 116 19.68 9.13 -4.32
C GLN A 116 20.23 10.19 -5.29
N ASP A 117 19.35 10.84 -6.04
CA ASP A 117 19.69 11.91 -6.99
C ASP A 117 20.26 13.15 -6.29
N LEU A 118 19.63 13.56 -5.19
CA LEU A 118 19.99 14.76 -4.42
C LEU A 118 21.08 14.50 -3.37
N GLY A 119 21.57 13.25 -3.23
CA GLY A 119 22.60 12.88 -2.25
C GLY A 119 22.15 13.01 -0.80
N ARG A 120 20.88 12.74 -0.50
CA ARG A 120 20.26 12.95 0.82
C ARG A 120 20.58 11.82 1.81
N SER A 121 20.61 12.18 3.09
CA SER A 121 20.77 11.26 4.21
C SER A 121 19.52 10.42 4.45
N GLY A 122 19.65 9.35 5.23
CA GLY A 122 18.51 8.54 5.61
C GLY A 122 17.53 9.28 6.53
N ALA A 123 18.02 10.20 7.37
CA ALA A 123 17.14 11.06 8.19
C ALA A 123 16.26 11.99 7.32
N GLU A 124 16.82 12.56 6.26
CA GLU A 124 16.07 13.37 5.28
C GLU A 124 15.07 12.52 4.50
N LEU A 125 15.44 11.29 4.09
CA LEU A 125 14.51 10.34 3.47
C LEU A 125 13.33 10.01 4.39
N LEU A 126 13.58 9.71 5.66
CA LEU A 126 12.52 9.39 6.62
C LEU A 126 11.60 10.59 6.87
N LEU A 127 12.13 11.81 7.02
CA LEU A 127 11.32 13.02 7.15
C LEU A 127 10.42 13.24 5.92
N ALA A 128 10.99 13.08 4.73
CA ALA A 128 10.26 13.21 3.48
C ALA A 128 9.16 12.17 3.34
N ALA A 129 9.45 10.92 3.72
CA ALA A 129 8.46 9.86 3.72
C ALA A 129 7.32 10.17 4.71
N VAL A 130 7.61 10.63 5.93
CA VAL A 130 6.56 11.07 6.88
C VAL A 130 5.69 12.17 6.28
N ALA A 131 6.27 13.18 5.64
CA ALA A 131 5.50 14.25 4.99
C ALA A 131 4.59 13.72 3.88
N GLY A 132 5.09 12.79 3.04
CA GLY A 132 4.31 12.14 1.99
C GLY A 132 3.16 11.31 2.54
N TYR A 133 3.38 10.54 3.61
CA TYR A 133 2.33 9.76 4.29
C TYR A 133 1.26 10.68 4.89
N GLU A 134 1.65 11.71 5.64
CA GLU A 134 0.71 12.65 6.24
C GLU A 134 -0.17 13.32 5.17
N ALA A 135 0.43 13.85 4.11
CA ALA A 135 -0.32 14.48 3.02
C ALA A 135 -1.23 13.48 2.30
N GLY A 136 -0.69 12.33 1.88
CA GLY A 136 -1.44 11.32 1.15
C GLY A 136 -2.63 10.79 1.93
N ILE A 137 -2.44 10.46 3.21
CA ILE A 137 -3.53 9.94 4.03
C ILE A 137 -4.62 10.99 4.23
N ARG A 138 -4.26 12.23 4.58
CA ARG A 138 -5.22 13.31 4.83
C ARG A 138 -6.00 13.68 3.56
N ILE A 139 -5.34 13.71 2.40
CA ILE A 139 -6.00 13.96 1.11
C ILE A 139 -6.93 12.80 0.75
N GLY A 140 -6.54 11.55 1.04
CA GLY A 140 -7.40 10.39 0.81
C GLY A 140 -8.64 10.37 1.71
N GLU A 141 -8.49 10.73 2.99
CA GLU A 141 -9.63 10.92 3.90
C GLU A 141 -10.53 12.07 3.44
N PHE A 142 -9.93 13.15 2.94
CA PHE A 142 -10.65 14.28 2.35
C PHE A 142 -11.51 13.88 1.16
N LEU A 143 -11.03 13.01 0.26
CA LEU A 143 -11.80 12.61 -0.92
C LEU A 143 -12.93 11.61 -0.60
N GLY A 144 -12.89 10.93 0.53
CA GLY A 144 -14.00 10.10 1.02
C GLY A 144 -14.23 8.81 0.22
N ARG A 145 -15.34 8.12 0.53
CA ARG A 145 -15.65 6.78 -0.01
C ARG A 145 -16.13 6.84 -1.44
N SER A 146 -16.80 7.93 -1.83
CA SER A 146 -17.33 8.06 -3.19
C SER A 146 -16.23 8.09 -4.25
N HIS A 147 -15.05 8.62 -3.88
CA HIS A 147 -13.86 8.63 -4.73
C HIS A 147 -13.42 7.21 -5.11
N TYR A 148 -13.23 6.37 -4.09
CA TYR A 148 -12.72 5.01 -4.26
C TYR A 148 -13.63 4.12 -5.13
N ARG A 149 -14.90 4.47 -5.27
CA ARG A 149 -15.86 3.72 -6.11
C ARG A 149 -15.47 3.71 -7.59
N VAL A 150 -14.85 4.79 -8.08
CA VAL A 150 -14.48 4.96 -9.49
C VAL A 150 -12.96 4.97 -9.66
N PHE A 151 -12.28 5.68 -8.76
CA PHE A 151 -10.86 5.91 -8.83
C PHE A 151 -10.10 5.05 -7.82
N HIS A 152 -8.90 4.65 -8.20
CA HIS A 152 -7.96 4.02 -7.27
C HIS A 152 -7.21 5.11 -6.50
N THR A 153 -7.50 5.27 -5.20
CA THR A 153 -6.87 6.31 -4.35
C THR A 153 -5.35 6.29 -4.41
N THR A 154 -4.73 5.12 -4.49
CA THR A 154 -3.26 4.98 -4.62
C THR A 154 -2.71 5.58 -5.92
N ALA A 155 -3.51 5.58 -7.00
CA ALA A 155 -3.11 6.18 -8.27
C ALA A 155 -3.29 7.70 -8.26
N THR A 156 -4.40 8.18 -7.69
CA THR A 156 -4.74 9.61 -7.67
C THR A 156 -4.02 10.33 -6.55
N VAL A 157 -4.36 10.04 -5.30
CA VAL A 157 -3.79 10.65 -4.10
C VAL A 157 -2.32 10.27 -3.92
N GLY A 158 -1.94 9.07 -4.35
CA GLY A 158 -0.53 8.65 -4.32
C GLY A 158 0.39 9.54 -5.14
N THR A 159 -0.09 10.14 -6.24
CA THR A 159 0.70 11.12 -7.02
C THR A 159 1.03 12.35 -6.19
N LEU A 160 0.06 12.87 -5.42
CA LEU A 160 0.28 14.01 -4.53
C LEU A 160 1.17 13.64 -3.34
N ALA A 161 1.00 12.43 -2.79
CA ALA A 161 1.83 11.93 -1.69
C ALA A 161 3.31 11.79 -2.10
N ALA A 162 3.56 11.21 -3.28
CA ALA A 162 4.89 11.10 -3.87
C ALA A 162 5.49 12.48 -4.14
N ALA A 163 4.71 13.39 -4.73
CA ALA A 163 5.12 14.77 -4.97
C ALA A 163 5.56 15.46 -3.68
N VAL A 164 4.74 15.38 -2.62
CA VAL A 164 5.05 15.99 -1.32
C VAL A 164 6.34 15.45 -0.72
N ALA A 165 6.57 14.14 -0.79
CA ALA A 165 7.81 13.55 -0.30
C ALA A 165 9.04 14.09 -1.05
N VAL A 166 8.98 14.18 -2.38
CA VAL A 166 10.08 14.75 -3.18
C VAL A 166 10.26 16.24 -2.92
N GLY A 167 9.17 17.01 -2.85
CA GLY A 167 9.21 18.44 -2.49
C GLY A 167 9.82 18.68 -1.11
N LYS A 168 9.62 17.75 -0.16
CA LYS A 168 10.24 17.80 1.16
C LYS A 168 11.75 17.59 1.11
N LEU A 169 12.26 16.71 0.26
CA LEU A 169 13.70 16.52 0.02
C LEU A 169 14.34 17.74 -0.67
N MET A 170 13.54 18.55 -1.36
CA MET A 170 13.96 19.78 -2.02
C MET A 170 13.78 21.03 -1.15
N ASP A 171 13.39 20.88 0.11
CA ASP A 171 13.17 21.97 1.08
C ASP A 171 12.19 23.05 0.59
N PHE A 172 11.06 22.62 0.02
CA PHE A 172 10.04 23.54 -0.47
C PHE A 172 9.37 24.34 0.67
N ASP A 173 9.21 25.63 0.43
CA ASP A 173 8.36 26.50 1.24
C ASP A 173 6.86 26.26 0.96
N ARG A 174 6.01 26.98 1.69
CA ARG A 174 4.56 26.86 1.55
C ARG A 174 4.08 27.13 0.13
N GLU A 175 4.54 28.20 -0.52
CA GLU A 175 4.04 28.58 -1.85
C GLU A 175 4.48 27.55 -2.91
N ARG A 176 5.70 27.00 -2.80
CA ARG A 176 6.14 25.89 -3.65
C ARG A 176 5.33 24.63 -3.41
N PHE A 177 4.99 24.28 -2.16
CA PHE A 177 4.10 23.14 -1.88
C PHE A 177 2.69 23.32 -2.48
N VAL A 178 2.14 24.54 -2.46
CA VAL A 178 0.85 24.82 -3.09
C VAL A 178 0.89 24.61 -4.60
N ASN A 179 1.92 25.14 -5.27
CA ASN A 179 2.13 24.92 -6.70
C ASN A 179 2.34 23.43 -7.01
N LEU A 180 3.17 22.76 -6.22
CA LEU A 180 3.45 21.34 -6.34
C LEU A 180 2.19 20.48 -6.25
N LEU A 181 1.35 20.71 -5.23
CA LEU A 181 0.07 20.03 -5.10
C LEU A 181 -0.81 20.28 -6.33
N GLY A 182 -0.83 21.53 -6.83
CA GLY A 182 -1.54 21.90 -8.05
C GLY A 182 -1.10 21.12 -9.28
N SER A 183 0.22 21.05 -9.52
CA SER A 183 0.81 20.32 -10.65
C SER A 183 0.68 18.80 -10.51
N ALA A 184 0.73 18.26 -9.30
CA ALA A 184 0.52 16.83 -9.05
C ALA A 184 -0.97 16.45 -9.20
N GLY A 185 -1.88 17.24 -8.64
CA GLY A 185 -3.31 16.94 -8.64
C GLY A 185 -3.95 17.03 -10.02
N THR A 186 -3.50 17.94 -10.89
CA THR A 186 -4.09 18.06 -12.25
C THR A 186 -3.79 16.86 -13.16
N GLN A 187 -2.78 16.05 -12.84
CA GLN A 187 -2.41 14.85 -13.61
C GLN A 187 -2.76 13.54 -12.88
N ALA A 188 -3.32 13.63 -11.66
CA ALA A 188 -3.68 12.49 -10.85
C ALA A 188 -4.80 11.66 -11.51
N ALA A 189 -4.54 10.38 -11.79
CA ALA A 189 -5.48 9.51 -12.49
C ALA A 189 -5.33 8.03 -12.08
N GLY A 190 -6.38 7.25 -12.24
CA GLY A 190 -6.37 5.79 -12.12
C GLY A 190 -7.77 5.23 -11.89
N LEU A 191 -8.26 4.45 -12.85
CA LEU A 191 -9.64 3.93 -12.87
C LEU A 191 -9.66 2.45 -12.49
N TRP A 192 -10.70 2.02 -11.78
CA TRP A 192 -10.86 0.62 -11.35
C TRP A 192 -11.23 -0.39 -12.44
N GLU A 193 -11.46 0.06 -13.67
CA GLU A 193 -12.03 -0.79 -14.73
C GLU A 193 -11.19 -2.04 -15.04
N PHE A 194 -9.87 -2.00 -14.78
CA PHE A 194 -8.97 -3.15 -14.93
C PHE A 194 -9.41 -4.41 -14.17
N LEU A 195 -10.17 -4.28 -13.08
CA LEU A 195 -10.66 -5.40 -12.28
C LEU A 195 -11.57 -6.33 -13.09
N ARG A 196 -12.25 -5.82 -14.14
CA ARG A 196 -13.15 -6.63 -14.97
C ARG A 196 -12.40 -7.67 -15.79
N ASP A 197 -11.22 -7.30 -16.28
CA ASP A 197 -10.42 -8.13 -17.17
C ASP A 197 -9.22 -8.78 -16.46
N ALA A 198 -9.06 -8.53 -15.15
CA ALA A 198 -7.86 -8.86 -14.39
C ALA A 198 -6.57 -8.37 -15.09
N ALA A 199 -6.64 -7.17 -15.66
CA ALA A 199 -5.58 -6.63 -16.50
C ALA A 199 -4.35 -6.18 -15.68
N ASP A 200 -3.17 -6.34 -16.26
CA ASP A 200 -1.88 -5.89 -15.71
C ASP A 200 -1.78 -4.36 -15.52
N SER A 201 -2.76 -3.61 -16.05
CA SER A 201 -2.78 -2.14 -16.02
C SER A 201 -2.89 -1.56 -14.61
N LYS A 202 -3.24 -2.35 -13.59
CA LYS A 202 -3.17 -1.93 -12.17
C LYS A 202 -1.79 -1.37 -11.83
N GLN A 203 -0.71 -1.96 -12.35
CA GLN A 203 0.67 -1.60 -12.01
C GLN A 203 1.03 -0.21 -12.55
N LEU A 204 0.33 0.29 -13.57
CA LEU A 204 0.48 1.67 -14.02
C LEU A 204 0.10 2.67 -12.93
N HIS A 205 -0.79 2.31 -12.00
CA HIS A 205 -1.24 3.21 -10.94
C HIS A 205 -0.10 3.64 -10.03
N THR A 206 0.63 2.70 -9.43
CA THR A 206 1.74 3.03 -8.53
C THR A 206 2.98 3.50 -9.28
N ALA A 207 3.22 2.96 -10.48
CA ALA A 207 4.31 3.37 -11.35
C ALA A 207 4.18 4.85 -11.76
N LYS A 208 3.02 5.25 -12.29
CA LYS A 208 2.76 6.63 -12.69
C LYS A 208 2.65 7.54 -11.49
N ALA A 209 1.98 7.14 -10.40
CA ALA A 209 1.89 7.99 -9.22
C ALA A 209 3.27 8.40 -8.68
N ALA A 210 4.20 7.44 -8.54
CA ALA A 210 5.56 7.73 -8.09
C ALA A 210 6.33 8.63 -9.09
N ALA A 211 6.25 8.33 -10.39
CA ALA A 211 6.98 9.06 -11.42
C ALA A 211 6.42 10.47 -11.68
N ASP A 212 5.10 10.60 -11.76
CA ASP A 212 4.38 11.85 -12.02
C ASP A 212 4.50 12.80 -10.81
N GLY A 213 4.56 12.26 -9.58
CA GLY A 213 4.87 13.05 -8.38
C GLY A 213 6.28 13.63 -8.40
N LEU A 214 7.26 12.84 -8.84
CA LEU A 214 8.65 13.29 -9.03
C LEU A 214 8.72 14.37 -10.13
N LEU A 215 8.06 14.14 -11.26
CA LEU A 215 7.94 15.12 -12.34
C LEU A 215 7.38 16.46 -11.82
N ALA A 216 6.29 16.43 -11.05
CA ALA A 216 5.68 17.63 -10.49
C ALA A 216 6.65 18.39 -9.56
N ALA A 217 7.40 17.67 -8.72
CA ALA A 217 8.36 18.27 -7.80
C ALA A 217 9.52 18.95 -8.53
N TYR A 218 10.16 18.27 -9.48
CA TYR A 218 11.27 18.85 -10.23
C TYR A 218 10.83 20.06 -11.07
N LEU A 219 9.66 19.99 -11.74
CA LEU A 219 9.14 21.14 -12.48
C LEU A 219 8.76 22.32 -11.56
N SER A 220 8.20 22.03 -10.38
CA SER A 220 7.91 23.07 -9.39
C SER A 220 9.20 23.68 -8.82
N ALA A 221 10.29 22.91 -8.73
CA ALA A 221 11.60 23.41 -8.33
C ALA A 221 12.09 24.51 -9.30
N ASP A 222 11.82 24.31 -10.59
CA ASP A 222 12.15 25.21 -11.69
C ASP A 222 11.11 26.32 -11.92
N GLY A 223 10.08 26.40 -11.08
CA GLY A 223 9.11 27.51 -11.08
C GLY A 223 7.82 27.27 -11.87
N LEU A 224 7.50 26.03 -12.24
CA LEU A 224 6.17 25.70 -12.77
C LEU A 224 5.10 26.03 -11.71
N SER A 225 4.17 26.91 -12.05
CA SER A 225 3.02 27.22 -11.19
C SER A 225 1.93 26.15 -11.30
N GLY A 226 1.23 25.88 -10.21
CA GLY A 226 0.10 24.95 -10.17
C GLY A 226 -1.19 25.63 -9.69
N ALA A 227 -2.33 24.95 -9.89
CA ALA A 227 -3.62 25.42 -9.40
C ALA A 227 -3.62 25.47 -7.86
N ARG A 228 -3.81 26.66 -7.28
CA ARG A 228 -3.68 26.89 -5.83
C ARG A 228 -4.77 26.22 -4.98
N HIS A 229 -5.91 25.90 -5.58
CA HIS A 229 -7.05 25.25 -4.95
C HIS A 229 -7.37 23.90 -5.62
N ILE A 230 -6.33 23.13 -5.97
CA ILE A 230 -6.51 21.86 -6.69
C ILE A 230 -7.34 20.84 -5.91
N LEU A 231 -7.34 20.89 -4.57
CA LEU A 231 -8.11 19.96 -3.74
C LEU A 231 -9.57 20.42 -3.63
N GLU A 232 -9.80 21.61 -3.08
CA GLU A 232 -11.14 22.12 -2.75
C GLU A 232 -11.79 23.08 -3.77
N GLY A 233 -11.13 23.44 -4.87
CA GLY A 233 -11.65 24.38 -5.86
C GLY A 233 -12.83 23.85 -6.67
N GLU A 234 -13.58 24.75 -7.31
CA GLU A 234 -14.79 24.42 -8.10
C GLU A 234 -14.55 23.45 -9.27
N GLN A 235 -13.31 23.40 -9.77
CA GLN A 235 -12.85 22.47 -10.80
C GLN A 235 -11.69 21.59 -10.29
N GLY A 236 -11.58 21.47 -8.97
CA GLY A 236 -10.55 20.67 -8.29
C GLY A 236 -10.94 19.19 -8.16
N MET A 237 -10.09 18.45 -7.46
CA MET A 237 -10.23 17.01 -7.25
C MET A 237 -11.53 16.65 -6.52
N ALA A 238 -11.94 17.40 -5.49
CA ALA A 238 -13.21 17.10 -4.82
C ALA A 238 -14.39 17.22 -5.78
N ALA A 239 -14.46 18.28 -6.59
CA ALA A 239 -15.55 18.49 -7.54
C ALA A 239 -15.60 17.43 -8.65
N GLY A 240 -14.43 16.98 -9.13
CA GLY A 240 -14.34 16.03 -10.24
C GLY A 240 -14.31 14.55 -9.85
N MET A 241 -13.90 14.24 -8.61
CA MET A 241 -13.57 12.87 -8.21
C MET A 241 -14.25 12.43 -6.91
N SER A 242 -15.09 13.25 -6.28
CA SER A 242 -15.81 12.89 -5.06
C SER A 242 -17.21 13.54 -5.02
N SER A 243 -18.11 12.94 -4.25
CA SER A 243 -19.42 13.48 -3.88
C SER A 243 -19.60 13.60 -2.36
N ASP A 244 -18.61 13.18 -1.57
CA ASP A 244 -18.63 13.14 -0.11
C ASP A 244 -17.35 13.70 0.50
N ALA A 245 -16.69 14.62 -0.21
CA ALA A 245 -15.43 15.20 0.25
C ALA A 245 -15.59 16.04 1.52
N ASP A 246 -14.63 15.94 2.43
CA ASP A 246 -14.63 16.61 3.75
C ASP A 246 -13.34 17.43 3.94
N PRO A 247 -13.36 18.75 3.64
CA PRO A 247 -12.18 19.60 3.72
C PRO A 247 -11.50 19.65 5.10
N GLU A 248 -12.23 19.39 6.19
CA GLU A 248 -11.66 19.40 7.54
C GLU A 248 -10.60 18.29 7.73
N ARG A 249 -10.71 17.19 6.97
CA ARG A 249 -9.74 16.08 6.99
C ARG A 249 -8.34 16.49 6.56
N LEU A 250 -8.23 17.51 5.70
CA LEU A 250 -6.93 18.01 5.25
C LEU A 250 -6.07 18.53 6.42
N VAL A 251 -6.72 19.07 7.46
CA VAL A 251 -6.05 19.77 8.57
C VAL A 251 -6.35 19.20 9.95
N ASP A 252 -7.07 18.07 10.05
CA ASP A 252 -7.45 17.46 11.33
C ASP A 252 -6.24 17.26 12.26
N ARG A 253 -6.15 18.11 13.31
CA ARG A 253 -5.17 17.99 14.39
C ARG A 253 -3.71 17.89 13.92
N LEU A 254 -3.32 18.68 12.91
CA LEU A 254 -1.92 18.75 12.42
C LEU A 254 -0.93 18.93 13.59
N GLY A 255 0.16 18.16 13.57
CA GLY A 255 1.20 18.17 14.62
C GLY A 255 0.86 17.40 15.90
N SER A 256 -0.38 16.89 16.05
CA SER A 256 -0.78 16.09 17.22
C SER A 256 -1.38 14.72 16.84
N ARG A 257 -2.18 14.65 15.76
CA ARG A 257 -2.53 13.40 15.09
C ARG A 257 -1.51 13.13 13.98
N TRP A 258 -0.86 11.97 14.05
CA TRP A 258 0.06 11.47 13.03
C TRP A 258 -0.60 10.32 12.29
N ALA A 259 -1.16 10.64 11.13
CA ALA A 259 -1.95 9.71 10.33
C ALA A 259 -1.14 8.48 9.88
N LEU A 260 0.19 8.59 9.71
CA LEU A 260 1.01 7.41 9.37
C LEU A 260 0.96 6.29 10.42
N LEU A 261 0.69 6.61 11.69
CA LEU A 261 0.63 5.62 12.78
C LEU A 261 -0.59 4.70 12.62
N GLU A 262 -1.56 5.14 11.84
CA GLU A 262 -2.82 4.46 11.56
C GLU A 262 -2.70 3.51 10.34
N THR A 263 -1.52 3.43 9.73
CA THR A 263 -1.21 2.52 8.62
C THR A 263 -1.03 1.08 9.10
N SER A 264 -1.59 0.15 8.32
CA SER A 264 -1.58 -1.29 8.58
C SER A 264 -0.58 -2.02 7.68
N PHE A 265 -0.05 -3.14 8.16
CA PHE A 265 0.75 -4.08 7.38
C PHE A 265 -0.11 -5.22 6.85
N LYS A 266 0.09 -5.60 5.58
CA LYS A 266 -0.49 -6.85 5.06
C LYS A 266 0.24 -8.04 5.66
N PHE A 267 -0.48 -8.89 6.38
CA PHE A 267 0.06 -10.15 6.89
C PHE A 267 -0.11 -11.30 5.88
N HIS A 268 -1.29 -11.38 5.25
CA HIS A 268 -1.60 -12.33 4.17
C HIS A 268 -1.28 -11.72 2.80
N ALA A 269 -0.82 -12.54 1.85
CA ALA A 269 -0.39 -12.11 0.51
C ALA A 269 -1.56 -11.90 -0.48
N SER A 270 -2.63 -11.29 0.00
CA SER A 270 -3.92 -11.15 -0.68
C SER A 270 -4.52 -9.76 -0.49
N CYS A 271 -5.59 -9.49 -1.23
CA CYS A 271 -6.38 -8.27 -1.06
C CYS A 271 -6.81 -8.10 0.41
N ARG A 272 -6.68 -6.88 0.97
CA ARG A 272 -6.96 -6.60 2.39
C ARG A 272 -8.37 -7.03 2.81
N HIS A 273 -9.35 -6.98 1.91
CA HIS A 273 -10.74 -7.37 2.20
C HIS A 273 -10.88 -8.83 2.68
N THR A 274 -9.87 -9.67 2.45
CA THR A 274 -9.86 -11.08 2.88
C THR A 274 -9.25 -11.30 4.27
N HIS A 275 -8.43 -10.36 4.77
CA HIS A 275 -7.62 -10.56 5.98
C HIS A 275 -8.46 -10.76 7.25
N PRO A 276 -9.51 -9.96 7.52
CA PRO A 276 -10.27 -10.13 8.75
C PRO A 276 -10.94 -11.50 8.87
N ALA A 277 -11.49 -12.01 7.76
CA ALA A 277 -12.10 -13.33 7.72
C ALA A 277 -11.07 -14.46 7.82
N ALA A 278 -9.88 -14.28 7.21
CA ALA A 278 -8.77 -15.21 7.31
C ALA A 278 -8.30 -15.40 8.76
N ASP A 279 -8.08 -14.29 9.48
CA ASP A 279 -7.67 -14.32 10.88
C ASP A 279 -8.74 -14.95 11.77
N ALA A 280 -10.01 -14.56 11.56
CA ALA A 280 -11.12 -15.10 12.34
C ALA A 280 -11.32 -16.61 12.12
N LEU A 281 -11.17 -17.10 10.89
CA LEU A 281 -11.23 -18.53 10.60
C LEU A 281 -10.06 -19.29 11.22
N LEU A 282 -8.83 -18.78 11.08
CA LEU A 282 -7.64 -19.41 11.64
C LEU A 282 -7.75 -19.55 13.17
N ALA A 283 -8.13 -18.46 13.84
CA ALA A 283 -8.31 -18.43 15.29
C ALA A 283 -9.41 -19.40 15.74
N LEU A 284 -10.52 -19.48 15.00
CA LEU A 284 -11.60 -20.44 15.27
C LEU A 284 -11.12 -21.88 15.15
N MET A 285 -10.44 -22.21 14.05
CA MET A 285 -9.96 -23.58 13.82
C MET A 285 -8.97 -24.00 14.90
N GLN A 286 -8.06 -23.12 15.31
CA GLN A 286 -7.10 -23.38 16.39
C GLN A 286 -7.79 -23.56 17.74
N ARG A 287 -8.76 -22.70 18.08
CA ARG A 287 -9.49 -22.76 19.36
C ARG A 287 -10.31 -24.03 19.50
N GLU A 288 -11.00 -24.44 18.43
CA GLU A 288 -11.89 -25.60 18.44
C GLU A 288 -11.18 -26.90 18.04
N GLY A 289 -9.91 -26.84 17.62
CA GLY A 289 -9.17 -28.00 17.10
C GLY A 289 -9.77 -28.58 15.82
N LEU A 290 -10.36 -27.74 14.97
CA LEU A 290 -11.01 -28.15 13.72
C LEU A 290 -10.00 -28.27 12.57
N ASP A 291 -10.04 -29.39 11.87
CA ASP A 291 -9.38 -29.59 10.58
C ASP A 291 -10.27 -29.16 9.41
N HIS A 292 -9.64 -28.78 8.29
CA HIS A 292 -10.35 -28.34 7.09
C HIS A 292 -11.33 -29.39 6.53
N ALA A 293 -11.06 -30.68 6.74
CA ALA A 293 -11.94 -31.76 6.29
C ALA A 293 -13.24 -31.81 7.09
N GLN A 294 -13.23 -31.36 8.35
CA GLN A 294 -14.40 -31.36 9.24
C GLN A 294 -15.36 -30.21 8.98
N ILE A 295 -14.96 -29.20 8.21
CA ILE A 295 -15.77 -28.02 7.91
C ILE A 295 -16.71 -28.30 6.72
N ALA A 296 -18.01 -28.14 6.93
CA ALA A 296 -19.05 -28.28 5.91
C ALA A 296 -19.31 -26.97 5.16
N ALA A 297 -19.38 -25.83 5.86
CA ALA A 297 -19.59 -24.52 5.27
C ALA A 297 -18.94 -23.40 6.10
N VAL A 298 -18.55 -22.32 5.42
CA VAL A 298 -18.07 -21.08 6.05
C VAL A 298 -18.82 -19.89 5.47
N THR A 299 -19.42 -19.09 6.33
CA THR A 299 -20.01 -17.79 5.96
C THR A 299 -19.08 -16.69 6.48
N ALA A 300 -18.46 -15.94 5.57
CA ALA A 300 -17.74 -14.71 5.90
C ALA A 300 -18.72 -13.53 5.89
N ARG A 301 -18.87 -12.87 7.04
CA ARG A 301 -19.69 -11.67 7.21
C ARG A 301 -18.84 -10.45 6.84
N VAL A 302 -19.28 -9.69 5.84
CA VAL A 302 -18.45 -8.66 5.18
C VAL A 302 -19.21 -7.35 4.96
N HIS A 303 -18.47 -6.28 4.66
CA HIS A 303 -19.01 -5.00 4.19
C HIS A 303 -19.24 -5.01 2.66
N GLN A 304 -20.00 -4.06 2.10
CA GLN A 304 -20.38 -4.04 0.68
C GLN A 304 -19.17 -3.95 -0.25
N GLY A 305 -18.15 -3.15 0.09
CA GLY A 305 -16.94 -3.02 -0.72
C GLY A 305 -16.20 -4.35 -0.97
N ALA A 306 -16.25 -5.30 -0.03
CA ALA A 306 -15.61 -6.61 -0.18
C ALA A 306 -16.39 -7.47 -1.18
N ILE A 307 -17.72 -7.37 -1.20
CA ILE A 307 -18.57 -8.02 -2.20
C ILE A 307 -18.28 -7.43 -3.58
N ASP A 308 -18.22 -6.10 -3.69
CA ASP A 308 -18.01 -5.41 -4.96
C ASP A 308 -16.65 -5.73 -5.60
N VAL A 309 -15.61 -5.93 -4.76
CA VAL A 309 -14.25 -6.24 -5.20
C VAL A 309 -14.02 -7.75 -5.36
N LEU A 310 -14.33 -8.55 -4.34
CA LEU A 310 -13.99 -9.98 -4.30
C LEU A 310 -15.07 -10.87 -4.92
N GLY A 311 -16.33 -10.42 -4.95
CA GLY A 311 -17.48 -11.20 -5.46
C GLY A 311 -17.43 -11.44 -6.97
N ARG A 312 -16.49 -10.82 -7.67
CA ARG A 312 -16.30 -10.96 -9.12
C ARG A 312 -15.52 -12.23 -9.50
N VAL A 313 -14.73 -12.79 -8.58
CA VAL A 313 -13.87 -13.96 -8.84
C VAL A 313 -14.32 -15.14 -7.97
N LEU A 314 -15.21 -15.96 -8.50
CA LEU A 314 -15.67 -17.18 -7.84
C LEU A 314 -14.66 -18.33 -8.01
N GLU A 315 -14.15 -18.52 -9.23
CA GLU A 315 -13.15 -19.53 -9.56
C GLU A 315 -11.92 -18.88 -10.22
N PRO A 316 -10.85 -18.63 -9.45
CA PRO A 316 -9.67 -17.97 -9.99
C PRO A 316 -8.97 -18.86 -11.02
N GLN A 317 -8.57 -18.27 -12.15
CA GLN A 317 -7.78 -18.91 -13.20
C GLN A 317 -6.29 -18.51 -13.14
N THR A 318 -5.96 -17.47 -12.37
CA THR A 318 -4.59 -16.99 -12.19
C THR A 318 -4.27 -16.80 -10.71
N VAL A 319 -2.98 -16.82 -10.36
CA VAL A 319 -2.54 -16.54 -8.98
C VAL A 319 -2.96 -15.14 -8.55
N HIS A 320 -2.93 -14.16 -9.48
CA HIS A 320 -3.44 -12.82 -9.21
C HIS A 320 -4.93 -12.85 -8.83
N GLN A 321 -5.78 -13.50 -9.64
CA GLN A 321 -7.21 -13.65 -9.31
C GLN A 321 -7.44 -14.37 -7.98
N ALA A 322 -6.62 -15.39 -7.66
CA ALA A 322 -6.72 -16.11 -6.38
C ALA A 322 -6.51 -15.19 -5.17
N LYS A 323 -5.64 -14.19 -5.27
CA LYS A 323 -5.41 -13.18 -4.21
C LYS A 323 -6.61 -12.26 -3.97
N PHE A 324 -7.57 -12.22 -4.89
CA PHE A 324 -8.83 -11.46 -4.79
C PHE A 324 -10.05 -12.38 -4.60
N SER A 325 -9.85 -13.65 -4.22
CA SER A 325 -10.94 -14.62 -3.99
C SER A 325 -11.01 -15.02 -2.51
N MET A 326 -12.07 -14.58 -1.81
CA MET A 326 -12.29 -14.89 -0.38
C MET A 326 -12.18 -16.40 -0.10
N GLY A 327 -12.88 -17.22 -0.89
CA GLY A 327 -12.88 -18.68 -0.70
C GLY A 327 -11.51 -19.30 -0.90
N THR A 328 -10.68 -18.77 -1.81
CA THR A 328 -9.31 -19.26 -2.02
C THR A 328 -8.42 -18.91 -0.84
N VAL A 329 -8.50 -17.68 -0.33
CA VAL A 329 -7.73 -17.26 0.86
C VAL A 329 -8.11 -18.12 2.07
N LEU A 330 -9.40 -18.26 2.36
CA LEU A 330 -9.86 -19.09 3.47
C LEU A 330 -9.50 -20.58 3.28
N GLY A 331 -9.49 -21.07 2.04
CA GLY A 331 -9.01 -22.42 1.72
C GLY A 331 -7.54 -22.63 2.02
N LEU A 332 -6.67 -21.68 1.67
CA LEU A 332 -5.25 -21.73 2.04
C LEU A 332 -5.05 -21.70 3.55
N ILE A 333 -5.79 -20.82 4.25
CA ILE A 333 -5.76 -20.76 5.71
C ILE A 333 -6.20 -22.08 6.33
N ALA A 334 -7.30 -22.67 5.88
CA ALA A 334 -7.80 -23.91 6.45
C ALA A 334 -6.85 -25.09 6.22
N VAL A 335 -6.27 -25.22 5.02
CA VAL A 335 -5.43 -26.38 4.65
C VAL A 335 -3.99 -26.23 5.14
N TYR A 336 -3.44 -25.02 5.12
CA TYR A 336 -2.02 -24.76 5.38
C TYR A 336 -1.75 -23.90 6.62
N GLY A 337 -2.78 -23.34 7.25
CA GLY A 337 -2.65 -22.43 8.39
C GLY A 337 -2.14 -21.03 8.03
N LYS A 338 -1.88 -20.76 6.74
CA LYS A 338 -1.31 -19.48 6.26
C LYS A 338 -1.65 -19.23 4.78
N ALA A 339 -1.67 -17.97 4.40
CA ALA A 339 -1.86 -17.52 3.01
C ALA A 339 -0.71 -16.59 2.56
N GLY A 340 0.50 -17.16 2.42
CA GLY A 340 1.70 -16.46 1.96
C GLY A 340 1.93 -16.60 0.44
N LEU A 341 2.97 -15.94 -0.08
CA LEU A 341 3.29 -15.96 -1.52
C LEU A 341 3.55 -17.37 -2.07
N GLY A 342 4.26 -18.20 -1.30
CA GLY A 342 4.53 -19.59 -1.65
C GLY A 342 3.25 -20.41 -1.74
N GLU A 343 2.35 -20.28 -0.76
CA GLU A 343 1.07 -21.02 -0.77
C GLU A 343 0.18 -20.59 -1.94
N PHE A 344 0.16 -19.30 -2.27
CA PHE A 344 -0.55 -18.82 -3.46
C PHE A 344 0.01 -19.42 -4.76
N HIS A 345 1.33 -19.44 -4.93
CA HIS A 345 1.96 -19.93 -6.16
C HIS A 345 1.84 -21.45 -6.32
N LEU A 346 2.06 -22.18 -5.23
CA LEU A 346 2.13 -23.64 -5.28
C LEU A 346 0.74 -24.28 -5.23
N HIS A 347 -0.20 -23.70 -4.47
CA HIS A 347 -1.40 -24.42 -4.04
C HIS A 347 -2.72 -23.76 -4.43
N ALA A 348 -2.80 -22.45 -4.63
CA ALA A 348 -4.09 -21.77 -4.82
C ALA A 348 -4.92 -22.28 -6.02
N LEU A 349 -4.24 -22.65 -7.11
CA LEU A 349 -4.90 -23.16 -8.33
C LEU A 349 -4.83 -24.69 -8.47
N ASN A 350 -3.83 -25.33 -7.84
CA ASN A 350 -3.47 -26.71 -8.13
C ASN A 350 -3.88 -27.71 -7.02
N ASP A 351 -4.13 -27.25 -5.79
CA ASP A 351 -4.48 -28.15 -4.70
C ASP A 351 -6.00 -28.43 -4.66
N PRO A 352 -6.45 -29.68 -4.90
CA PRO A 352 -7.87 -30.01 -4.88
C PRO A 352 -8.52 -29.80 -3.50
N ARG A 353 -7.77 -29.83 -2.40
CA ARG A 353 -8.29 -29.55 -1.05
C ARG A 353 -8.65 -28.07 -0.90
N VAL A 354 -7.82 -27.17 -1.45
CA VAL A 354 -8.07 -25.72 -1.46
C VAL A 354 -9.28 -25.41 -2.35
N ALA A 355 -9.34 -26.00 -3.55
CA ALA A 355 -10.48 -25.85 -4.44
C ALA A 355 -11.79 -26.35 -3.81
N ALA A 356 -11.75 -27.51 -3.14
CA ALA A 356 -12.91 -28.07 -2.45
C ALA A 356 -13.35 -27.24 -1.23
N PHE A 357 -12.42 -26.57 -0.54
CA PHE A 357 -12.75 -25.67 0.56
C PHE A 357 -13.33 -24.35 0.05
N ARG A 358 -12.77 -23.79 -1.02
CA ARG A 358 -13.27 -22.57 -1.69
C ARG A 358 -14.77 -22.68 -2.00
N ALA A 359 -15.22 -23.82 -2.51
CA ALA A 359 -16.62 -24.07 -2.85
C ALA A 359 -17.59 -24.06 -1.64
N ARG A 360 -17.06 -24.08 -0.40
CA ARG A 360 -17.84 -24.07 0.85
C ARG A 360 -17.92 -22.67 1.48
N VAL A 361 -17.27 -21.68 0.87
CA VAL A 361 -17.17 -20.32 1.39
C VAL A 361 -18.15 -19.42 0.67
N GLU A 362 -18.98 -18.71 1.43
CA GLU A 362 -19.83 -17.64 0.93
C GLU A 362 -19.54 -16.32 1.66
N MET A 363 -19.76 -15.20 0.99
CA MET A 363 -19.76 -13.87 1.62
C MET A 363 -21.19 -13.40 1.83
N ARG A 364 -21.50 -12.87 3.02
CA ARG A 364 -22.79 -12.23 3.31
C ARG A 364 -22.59 -10.84 3.87
N LEU A 365 -23.35 -9.87 3.36
CA LEU A 365 -23.37 -8.52 3.89
C LEU A 365 -23.80 -8.56 5.36
N ASP A 366 -23.07 -7.85 6.20
CA ASP A 366 -23.37 -7.68 7.61
C ASP A 366 -23.46 -6.19 7.96
N PRO A 367 -24.59 -5.70 8.50
CA PRO A 367 -24.77 -4.29 8.81
C PRO A 367 -23.77 -3.72 9.83
N GLU A 368 -23.31 -4.51 10.80
CA GLU A 368 -22.32 -4.07 11.79
C GLU A 368 -20.95 -3.90 11.11
N VAL A 369 -20.54 -4.89 10.31
CA VAL A 369 -19.28 -4.86 9.56
C VAL A 369 -19.28 -3.71 8.53
N ASP A 370 -20.39 -3.50 7.84
CA ASP A 370 -20.52 -2.44 6.83
C ASP A 370 -20.50 -1.03 7.42
N ALA A 371 -21.16 -0.83 8.57
CA ALA A 371 -21.16 0.45 9.28
C ALA A 371 -19.80 0.82 9.87
N ALA A 372 -18.96 -0.18 10.19
CA ALA A 372 -17.62 0.02 10.72
C ALA A 372 -16.60 0.41 9.63
N TYR A 373 -16.79 -0.04 8.39
CA TYR A 373 -15.91 0.22 7.26
C TYR A 373 -15.99 1.68 6.76
N PRO A 374 -14.89 2.32 6.31
CA PRO A 374 -13.52 1.81 6.24
C PRO A 374 -12.69 2.03 7.52
N ARG A 375 -13.28 2.61 8.58
CA ARG A 375 -12.57 2.95 9.81
C ARG A 375 -12.06 1.72 10.56
N ARG A 376 -12.84 0.63 10.55
CA ARG A 376 -12.46 -0.66 11.14
C ARG A 376 -12.80 -1.79 10.18
N TRP A 377 -11.92 -2.77 10.09
CA TRP A 377 -12.05 -3.92 9.18
C TRP A 377 -12.36 -5.16 10.01
N LEU A 378 -13.62 -5.28 10.43
CA LEU A 378 -14.06 -6.34 11.34
C LEU A 378 -14.05 -7.71 10.65
N GLY A 379 -13.49 -8.71 11.32
CA GLY A 379 -13.52 -10.12 10.94
C GLY A 379 -14.65 -10.82 11.67
N ARG A 380 -15.55 -11.44 10.92
CA ARG A 380 -16.71 -12.16 11.45
C ARG A 380 -16.94 -13.40 10.58
N VAL A 381 -16.85 -14.59 11.16
CA VAL A 381 -17.06 -15.85 10.44
C VAL A 381 -18.00 -16.77 11.22
N GLU A 382 -18.85 -17.46 10.47
CA GLU A 382 -19.67 -18.58 10.95
C GLU A 382 -19.21 -19.85 10.25
N VAL A 383 -18.98 -20.91 11.02
CA VAL A 383 -18.56 -22.22 10.51
C VAL A 383 -19.61 -23.25 10.90
N LEU A 384 -20.09 -24.01 9.92
CA LEU A 384 -20.86 -25.22 10.14
C LEU A 384 -19.91 -26.41 9.95
N ASP A 385 -19.75 -27.22 10.97
CA ASP A 385 -18.99 -28.48 10.84
C ASP A 385 -19.86 -29.61 10.29
N ARG A 386 -19.23 -30.73 9.91
CA ARG A 386 -19.90 -31.90 9.35
C ARG A 386 -20.74 -32.69 10.35
N GLU A 387 -20.61 -32.40 11.64
CA GLU A 387 -21.47 -32.94 12.70
C GLU A 387 -22.72 -32.06 12.91
N GLY A 388 -22.83 -30.95 12.17
CA GLY A 388 -23.95 -30.02 12.23
C GLY A 388 -23.83 -28.96 13.32
N ARG A 389 -22.69 -28.86 14.01
CA ARG A 389 -22.47 -27.82 15.03
C ARG A 389 -22.06 -26.51 14.38
N ARG A 390 -22.54 -25.41 14.96
CA ARG A 390 -22.22 -24.04 14.51
C ARG A 390 -21.19 -23.43 15.44
N HIS A 391 -20.15 -22.86 14.84
CA HIS A 391 -19.07 -22.16 15.51
C HIS A 391 -18.98 -20.73 14.98
N THR A 392 -18.61 -19.79 15.85
CA THR A 392 -18.46 -18.38 15.48
C THR A 392 -17.13 -17.83 15.96
N ALA A 393 -16.53 -16.93 15.19
CA ALA A 393 -15.39 -16.14 15.62
C ALA A 393 -15.50 -14.68 15.15
N ALA A 394 -14.95 -13.82 15.98
CA ALA A 394 -14.89 -12.39 15.78
C ALA A 394 -13.45 -11.92 16.00
N ILE A 395 -12.95 -11.10 15.08
CA ILE A 395 -11.68 -10.37 15.18
C ILE A 395 -12.00 -8.90 14.95
N ASP A 396 -11.68 -8.07 15.92
CA ASP A 396 -11.96 -6.64 15.88
C ASP A 396 -10.78 -5.82 15.35
N GLU A 397 -9.59 -6.39 15.44
CA GLU A 397 -8.31 -5.83 15.00
C GLU A 397 -7.49 -6.95 14.30
N PRO A 398 -7.66 -7.11 12.97
CA PRO A 398 -6.89 -8.06 12.18
C PRO A 398 -5.39 -7.88 12.32
N LYS A 399 -4.63 -8.96 12.12
CA LYS A 399 -3.16 -8.92 12.18
C LYS A 399 -2.62 -7.91 11.16
N GLY A 400 -1.72 -7.06 11.66
CA GLY A 400 -1.11 -5.96 10.95
C GLY A 400 -1.86 -4.62 11.06
N ASP A 401 -3.10 -4.56 11.57
CA ASP A 401 -3.72 -3.26 11.92
C ASP A 401 -2.94 -2.57 13.05
N PRO A 402 -3.05 -1.24 13.22
CA PRO A 402 -2.29 -0.49 14.23
C PRO A 402 -2.40 -1.05 15.66
N GLY A 403 -3.58 -1.54 16.06
CA GLY A 403 -3.80 -2.13 17.38
C GLY A 403 -3.30 -3.58 17.52
N ASN A 404 -3.01 -4.26 16.40
CA ASN A 404 -2.46 -5.61 16.32
C ASN A 404 -1.32 -5.68 15.28
N THR A 405 -0.36 -4.76 15.39
CA THR A 405 0.70 -4.56 14.38
C THR A 405 1.69 -5.75 14.33
N LEU A 406 2.52 -5.78 13.29
CA LEU A 406 3.65 -6.71 13.23
C LEU A 406 4.79 -6.20 14.13
N SER A 407 5.42 -7.13 14.85
CA SER A 407 6.67 -6.85 15.57
C SER A 407 7.84 -6.67 14.58
N ARG A 408 8.95 -6.10 15.05
CA ARG A 408 10.18 -6.01 14.24
C ARG A 408 10.69 -7.38 13.77
N ASP A 409 10.52 -8.41 14.60
CA ASP A 409 10.92 -9.78 14.24
C ASP A 409 10.00 -10.36 13.16
N GLU A 410 8.69 -10.15 13.28
CA GLU A 410 7.71 -10.55 12.26
C GLU A 410 7.93 -9.81 10.93
N LEU A 411 8.29 -8.52 10.98
CA LEU A 411 8.66 -7.73 9.79
C LEU A 411 9.95 -8.24 9.15
N ALA A 412 10.97 -8.56 9.94
CA ALA A 412 12.21 -9.15 9.44
C ALA A 412 11.98 -10.53 8.82
N GLU A 413 11.14 -11.37 9.45
CA GLU A 413 10.74 -12.67 8.88
C GLU A 413 9.94 -12.49 7.58
N LYS A 414 8.98 -11.56 7.55
CA LYS A 414 8.26 -11.19 6.33
C LYS A 414 9.24 -10.78 5.22
N PHE A 415 10.19 -9.90 5.52
CA PHE A 415 11.21 -9.46 4.57
C PHE A 415 12.02 -10.63 3.99
N ARG A 416 12.51 -11.54 4.84
CA ARG A 416 13.23 -12.75 4.38
C ARG A 416 12.38 -13.61 3.44
N ARG A 417 11.11 -13.86 3.81
CA ARG A 417 10.19 -14.65 2.97
C ARG A 417 9.94 -14.01 1.61
N LEU A 418 9.83 -12.68 1.56
CA LEU A 418 9.64 -11.91 0.34
C LEU A 418 10.86 -12.01 -0.61
N LEU A 419 12.08 -11.90 -0.06
CA LEU A 419 13.31 -12.01 -0.84
C LEU A 419 13.56 -13.44 -1.30
N ALA A 420 13.32 -14.44 -0.45
CA ALA A 420 13.43 -15.85 -0.79
C ALA A 420 12.45 -16.23 -1.91
N PHE A 421 11.24 -15.64 -1.91
CA PHE A 421 10.24 -15.88 -2.95
C PHE A 421 10.71 -15.43 -4.35
N SER A 422 11.32 -14.24 -4.47
CA SER A 422 11.74 -13.71 -5.78
C SER A 422 13.18 -14.03 -6.17
N GLY A 423 13.99 -14.55 -5.23
CA GLY A 423 15.43 -14.67 -5.42
C GLY A 423 16.11 -13.31 -5.62
N ALA A 424 15.58 -12.27 -4.98
CA ALA A 424 16.12 -10.91 -5.09
C ALA A 424 17.43 -10.70 -4.35
N ALA A 425 17.67 -11.48 -3.28
CA ALA A 425 18.90 -11.45 -2.52
C ALA A 425 19.21 -12.83 -1.91
N THR A 426 20.47 -13.05 -1.56
CA THR A 426 20.85 -14.18 -0.69
C THR A 426 20.43 -13.92 0.77
N ASP A 427 20.42 -14.94 1.62
CA ASP A 427 20.12 -14.76 3.05
C ASP A 427 21.07 -13.77 3.74
N ALA A 428 22.36 -13.80 3.38
CA ALA A 428 23.36 -12.87 3.92
C ALA A 428 23.13 -11.42 3.45
N GLU A 429 22.76 -11.24 2.18
CA GLU A 429 22.35 -9.92 1.67
C GLU A 429 21.06 -9.45 2.35
N ALA A 430 20.09 -10.35 2.60
CA ALA A 430 18.85 -10.02 3.28
C ALA A 430 19.10 -9.49 4.71
N GLU A 431 19.96 -10.14 5.49
CA GLU A 431 20.35 -9.65 6.82
C GLU A 431 21.02 -8.26 6.74
N THR A 432 21.87 -8.06 5.75
CA THR A 432 22.53 -6.76 5.54
C THR A 432 21.52 -5.66 5.24
N LEU A 433 20.53 -5.95 4.40
CA LEU A 433 19.46 -5.00 4.07
C LEU A 433 18.56 -4.70 5.28
N ILE A 434 18.24 -5.70 6.11
CA ILE A 434 17.50 -5.50 7.37
C ILE A 434 18.28 -4.56 8.29
N GLN A 435 19.58 -4.80 8.48
CA GLN A 435 20.43 -3.94 9.31
C GLN A 435 20.50 -2.51 8.78
N ARG A 436 20.63 -2.33 7.46
CA ARG A 436 20.63 -1.00 6.82
C ARG A 436 19.30 -0.29 6.98
N ALA A 437 18.17 -0.98 6.83
CA ALA A 437 16.85 -0.41 7.04
C ALA A 437 16.66 0.05 8.50
N TRP A 438 17.09 -0.76 9.47
CA TRP A 438 17.02 -0.42 10.90
C TRP A 438 18.00 0.67 11.33
N GLY A 439 19.12 0.80 10.62
CA GLY A 439 20.10 1.88 10.78
C GLY A 439 19.88 3.09 9.87
N LEU A 440 18.74 3.16 9.16
CA LEU A 440 18.53 4.12 8.08
C LEU A 440 18.68 5.56 8.58
N ARG A 441 18.15 5.88 9.76
CA ARG A 441 18.22 7.24 10.31
C ARG A 441 19.66 7.73 10.56
N GLN A 442 20.65 6.84 10.68
CA GLN A 442 22.06 7.18 10.85
C GLN A 442 22.84 7.19 9.52
N ALA A 443 22.23 6.78 8.41
CA ALA A 443 22.91 6.73 7.13
C ALA A 443 23.22 8.17 6.63
N PRO A 444 24.51 8.51 6.40
CA PRO A 444 24.87 9.85 5.91
C PRO A 444 24.41 10.09 4.47
N SER A 445 24.14 9.02 3.72
CA SER A 445 23.61 9.05 2.36
C SER A 445 22.85 7.75 2.07
N VAL A 446 21.82 7.83 1.22
CA VAL A 446 21.06 6.66 0.71
C VAL A 446 21.48 6.21 -0.70
N THR A 447 22.54 6.80 -1.27
CA THR A 447 23.01 6.47 -2.63
C THR A 447 23.40 5.00 -2.79
N ALA A 448 23.88 4.35 -1.73
CA ALA A 448 24.31 2.94 -1.72
C ALA A 448 23.44 2.05 -0.79
N LEU A 449 22.15 2.36 -0.66
CA LEU A 449 21.29 1.70 0.32
C LEU A 449 21.10 0.19 0.04
N ILE A 450 21.04 -0.21 -1.23
CA ILE A 450 20.77 -1.58 -1.68
C ILE A 450 21.97 -2.12 -2.45
#